data_AF-A0A183H3K0-F1
#
_entry.id   AF-A0A183H3K0-F1
#
_cell.length_a   1.000
_cell.length_b   1.000
_cell.length_c   1.000
_cell.angle_alpha   90.00
_cell.angle_beta   90.00
_cell.angle_gamma   90.00
#
_symmetry.space_group_name_H-M   'P 1'
#
loop_
_entity.id
_entity.type
_entity.pdbx_description
1 polymer ?
#
loop_
_entity_poly.entity_id
_entity_poly.type
_entity_poly.pdbx_seq_one_letter_code
_entity_poly.pdbx_strand_id
1 'polypeptide(L)'
;MMTAKLSLVAGDPPIHCQSKNKTDICLNNGTCLLTSKSAAYPLCHKQESYFNGSCYKVVKSRKTWYEANQICEAYGGSLVAIENEFQQLFVSDYLLSSLKADILAHNITVWTAGHVVLNGSEQVYVWTRNNYANEIDFWQNGQSQMTGDCIEIDSQSMFREWILANCSDSNYFFCRRPTEMDELENVQCMCYNGYRGRFCDQSSINEFGITLESQCIVCADNEFEFSCPNGSSIYVDFAAYGNIGTSNQLCLISTPLEVNVTVWEECVHPSSLQTMISMCQGHSHCQITNFQSLFPENPCLPTTPITLQYRMRCLFSLFIISVITENLIRI
;
A
#
# COMPACT_ATOMS: atom_id res chain seq x y z
N MET A 1 -10.96 55.19 11.70
CA MET A 1 -11.83 54.42 10.79
C MET A 1 -10.95 53.50 9.96
N MET A 2 -11.35 52.22 9.87
CA MET A 2 -10.78 51.12 9.07
C MET A 2 -9.42 50.53 9.49
N THR A 3 -9.56 49.55 10.39
CA THR A 3 -8.73 48.36 10.55
C THR A 3 -8.67 47.54 9.26
N ALA A 4 -7.48 47.19 8.78
CA ALA A 4 -7.28 46.12 7.82
C ALA A 4 -7.06 44.80 8.60
N LYS A 5 -7.99 43.85 8.43
CA LYS A 5 -7.82 42.45 8.83
C LYS A 5 -6.77 41.82 7.91
N LEU A 6 -5.69 41.30 8.46
CA LEU A 6 -4.91 40.24 7.83
C LEU A 6 -5.37 38.92 8.44
N SER A 7 -6.15 38.16 7.67
CA SER A 7 -6.52 36.78 7.98
C SER A 7 -5.27 35.91 7.78
N LEU A 8 -4.69 35.39 8.87
CA LEU A 8 -3.72 34.31 8.78
C LEU A 8 -4.49 33.05 8.35
N VAL A 9 -4.08 32.51 7.21
CA VAL A 9 -4.56 31.26 6.64
C VAL A 9 -4.33 30.16 7.66
N ALA A 10 -5.39 29.41 7.96
CA ALA A 10 -5.33 28.21 8.78
C ALA A 10 -4.27 27.28 8.21
N GLY A 11 -3.27 26.89 9.02
CA GLY A 11 -2.47 25.72 8.70
C GLY A 11 -3.42 24.55 8.46
N ASP A 12 -3.11 23.73 7.46
CA ASP A 12 -3.91 22.57 7.12
C ASP A 12 -4.29 21.78 8.38
N PRO A 13 -5.53 21.26 8.48
CA PRO A 13 -5.92 20.42 9.60
C PRO A 13 -4.90 19.27 9.73
N PRO A 14 -4.60 18.82 10.97
CA PRO A 14 -3.72 17.66 11.16
C PRO A 14 -4.22 16.53 10.27
N ILE A 15 -3.33 15.92 9.50
CA ILE A 15 -3.65 14.85 8.56
C ILE A 15 -4.45 13.81 9.36
N HIS A 16 -5.76 13.74 9.13
CA HIS A 16 -6.60 12.70 9.69
C HIS A 16 -6.19 11.41 8.98
N CYS A 17 -5.27 10.64 9.57
CA CYS A 17 -4.95 9.31 9.07
C CYS A 17 -6.14 8.40 9.36
N GLN A 18 -7.04 8.36 8.40
CA GLN A 18 -8.13 7.41 8.36
C GLN A 18 -7.57 6.08 7.87
N SER A 19 -7.89 4.99 8.56
CA SER A 19 -7.68 3.65 8.00
C SER A 19 -8.49 3.51 6.71
N LYS A 20 -8.22 2.47 5.91
CA LYS A 20 -9.04 2.14 4.72
C LYS A 20 -10.54 2.06 5.01
N ASN A 21 -10.94 1.85 6.27
CA ASN A 21 -12.32 1.80 6.73
C ASN A 21 -12.86 3.15 7.30
N LYS A 22 -12.17 4.27 7.06
CA LYS A 22 -12.54 5.61 7.55
C LYS A 22 -12.57 5.77 9.07
N THR A 23 -11.79 4.98 9.79
CA THR A 23 -11.63 5.09 11.25
C THR A 23 -10.35 5.85 11.57
N ASP A 24 -10.39 6.80 12.51
CA ASP A 24 -9.19 7.50 12.98
C ASP A 24 -8.19 6.50 13.60
N ILE A 25 -6.95 6.52 13.12
CA ILE A 25 -5.87 5.64 13.62
C ILE A 25 -5.35 6.12 14.98
N CYS A 26 -5.24 7.44 15.18
CA CYS A 26 -4.82 8.03 16.43
C CYS A 26 -6.03 8.45 17.27
N LEU A 27 -6.23 7.78 18.40
CA LEU A 27 -7.37 8.00 19.28
C LEU A 27 -7.15 9.23 20.18
N ASN A 28 -8.21 9.66 20.87
CA ASN A 28 -8.16 10.68 21.91
C ASN A 28 -7.46 12.00 21.49
N ASN A 29 -7.81 12.50 20.30
CA ASN A 29 -7.21 13.70 19.68
C ASN A 29 -5.68 13.60 19.48
N GLY A 30 -5.15 12.38 19.31
CA GLY A 30 -3.77 12.19 18.89
C GLY A 30 -3.54 12.73 17.47
N THR A 31 -2.39 13.37 17.27
CA THR A 31 -1.95 13.85 15.96
C THR A 31 -1.21 12.74 15.22
N CYS A 32 -1.56 12.52 13.96
CA CYS A 32 -0.90 11.55 13.12
C CYS A 32 0.42 12.09 12.57
N LEU A 33 1.46 11.25 12.63
CA LEU A 33 2.74 11.49 12.00
C LEU A 33 2.95 10.46 10.89
N LEU A 34 2.99 10.92 9.64
CA LEU A 34 3.37 10.10 8.51
C LEU A 34 4.90 9.92 8.52
N THR A 35 5.35 8.68 8.74
CA THR A 35 6.78 8.39 8.92
C THR A 35 7.44 7.81 7.69
N SER A 36 6.64 7.16 6.85
CA SER A 36 7.04 6.79 5.49
C SER A 36 5.85 6.42 4.64
N LYS A 37 6.03 6.56 3.34
CA LYS A 37 5.20 5.93 2.32
C LYS A 37 5.97 4.72 1.80
N SER A 38 5.44 3.52 2.01
CA SER A 38 6.03 2.32 1.43
C SER A 38 5.90 2.36 -0.09
N ALA A 39 6.77 1.64 -0.79
CA ALA A 39 6.62 1.39 -2.22
C ALA A 39 5.21 0.85 -2.50
N ALA A 40 4.53 1.49 -3.46
CA ALA A 40 3.19 1.11 -3.84
C ALA A 40 3.18 -0.33 -4.36
N TYR A 41 2.37 -1.20 -3.75
CA TYR A 41 2.26 -2.59 -4.16
C TYR A 41 1.01 -2.79 -5.02
N PRO A 42 1.07 -3.69 -6.02
CA PRO A 42 -0.07 -3.98 -6.87
C PRO A 42 -1.20 -4.68 -6.09
N LEU A 43 -2.40 -4.09 -6.06
CA LEU A 43 -3.60 -4.69 -5.46
C LEU A 43 -4.36 -5.57 -6.47
N CYS A 44 -4.08 -6.87 -6.43
CA CYS A 44 -4.92 -7.88 -7.06
C CYS A 44 -5.78 -8.62 -6.02
N HIS A 45 -7.04 -8.88 -6.34
CA HIS A 45 -7.96 -9.58 -5.46
C HIS A 45 -7.56 -11.06 -5.34
N LYS A 46 -8.14 -11.75 -4.36
CA LYS A 46 -7.94 -13.19 -4.18
C LYS A 46 -8.31 -13.94 -5.46
N GLN A 47 -7.43 -14.84 -5.92
CA GLN A 47 -7.52 -15.61 -7.18
C GLN A 47 -7.21 -14.81 -8.47
N GLU A 48 -6.69 -13.60 -8.35
CA GLU A 48 -6.13 -12.87 -9.48
C GLU A 48 -4.60 -12.95 -9.48
N SER A 49 -3.97 -12.85 -10.65
CA SER A 49 -2.52 -12.72 -10.78
C SER A 49 -2.15 -11.35 -11.34
N TYR A 50 -1.13 -10.73 -10.77
CA TYR A 50 -0.55 -9.50 -11.28
C TYR A 50 0.41 -9.79 -12.44
N PHE A 51 0.28 -9.05 -13.53
CA PHE A 51 1.27 -9.01 -14.61
C PHE A 51 1.23 -7.65 -15.29
N ASN A 52 2.40 -7.01 -15.42
CA ASN A 52 2.59 -5.79 -16.20
C ASN A 52 1.52 -4.69 -15.97
N GLY A 53 1.27 -4.30 -14.72
CA GLY A 53 0.32 -3.24 -14.38
C GLY A 53 -1.15 -3.64 -14.42
N SER A 54 -1.48 -4.93 -14.53
CA SER A 54 -2.85 -5.40 -14.57
C SER A 54 -3.06 -6.67 -13.73
N CYS A 55 -4.28 -6.83 -13.22
CA CYS A 55 -4.73 -8.03 -12.52
C CYS A 55 -5.58 -8.88 -13.46
N TYR A 56 -5.34 -10.19 -13.44
CA TYR A 56 -5.92 -11.15 -14.38
C TYR A 56 -6.68 -12.25 -13.66
N LYS A 57 -7.84 -12.64 -14.19
CA LYS A 57 -8.66 -13.71 -13.64
C LYS A 57 -9.40 -14.51 -14.69
N VAL A 58 -9.20 -15.83 -14.70
CA VAL A 58 -10.06 -16.74 -15.48
C VAL A 58 -11.36 -17.01 -14.75
N VAL A 59 -12.48 -16.91 -15.47
CA VAL A 59 -13.81 -17.23 -14.95
C VAL A 59 -14.28 -18.54 -15.59
N LYS A 60 -14.46 -19.55 -14.73
CA LYS A 60 -14.85 -20.92 -15.12
C LYS A 60 -16.37 -21.07 -15.34
N SER A 61 -17.03 -20.03 -15.83
CA SER A 61 -18.45 -20.04 -16.17
C SER A 61 -18.58 -19.84 -17.67
N ARG A 62 -19.31 -20.75 -18.33
CA ARG A 62 -19.47 -20.69 -19.79
C ARG A 62 -20.45 -19.58 -20.16
N LYS A 63 -20.02 -18.66 -21.01
CA LYS A 63 -20.77 -17.46 -21.44
C LYS A 63 -20.52 -17.15 -22.91
N THR A 64 -21.50 -16.49 -23.52
CA THR A 64 -21.28 -15.85 -24.83
C THR A 64 -20.20 -14.77 -24.72
N TRP A 65 -19.57 -14.42 -25.84
CA TRP A 65 -18.54 -13.39 -25.84
C TRP A 65 -19.07 -12.05 -25.29
N TYR A 66 -20.31 -11.68 -25.67
CA TYR A 66 -20.95 -10.45 -25.22
C TYR A 66 -21.23 -10.44 -23.71
N GLU A 67 -21.75 -11.54 -23.15
CA GLU A 67 -21.96 -11.66 -21.71
C GLU A 67 -20.62 -11.65 -20.94
N ALA A 68 -19.61 -12.35 -21.46
CA ALA A 68 -18.29 -12.40 -20.85
C ALA A 68 -17.65 -11.01 -20.80
N ASN A 69 -17.75 -10.23 -21.88
CA ASN A 69 -17.26 -8.85 -21.92
C ASN A 69 -17.95 -7.97 -20.87
N GLN A 70 -19.29 -8.03 -20.79
CA GLN A 70 -20.06 -7.27 -19.80
C GLN A 70 -19.67 -7.64 -18.36
N ILE A 71 -19.40 -8.92 -18.10
CA ILE A 71 -18.95 -9.37 -16.77
C ILE A 71 -17.57 -8.80 -16.44
N CYS A 72 -16.62 -8.83 -17.37
CA CYS A 72 -15.30 -8.25 -17.13
C CYS A 72 -15.36 -6.72 -16.95
N GLU A 73 -16.24 -6.03 -17.68
CA GLU A 73 -16.50 -4.59 -17.50
C GLU A 73 -17.10 -4.28 -16.12
N ALA A 74 -18.04 -5.11 -15.65
CA ALA A 74 -18.61 -4.97 -14.31
C ALA A 74 -17.57 -5.17 -13.19
N TYR A 75 -16.47 -5.88 -13.46
CA TYR A 75 -15.31 -6.01 -12.56
C TYR A 75 -14.29 -4.87 -12.71
N GLY A 76 -14.60 -3.82 -13.46
CA GLY A 76 -13.71 -2.67 -13.66
C GLY A 76 -12.59 -2.94 -14.68
N GLY A 77 -12.77 -3.91 -15.57
CA GLY A 77 -11.78 -4.32 -16.56
C GLY A 77 -12.38 -4.59 -17.94
N SER A 78 -11.76 -5.52 -18.66
CA SER A 78 -12.20 -6.01 -19.97
C SER A 78 -11.83 -7.48 -20.12
N LEU A 79 -12.29 -8.13 -21.19
CA LEU A 79 -11.64 -9.36 -21.63
C LEU A 79 -10.14 -9.11 -21.90
N VAL A 80 -9.33 -10.17 -21.82
CA VAL A 80 -7.89 -10.05 -22.01
C VAL A 80 -7.55 -9.72 -23.47
N ALA A 81 -6.80 -8.64 -23.65
CA ALA A 81 -6.14 -8.31 -24.91
C ALA A 81 -4.75 -8.98 -24.95
N ILE A 82 -4.40 -9.57 -26.09
CA ILE A 82 -3.08 -10.18 -26.32
C ILE A 82 -2.28 -9.25 -27.23
N GLU A 83 -1.54 -8.34 -26.60
CA GLU A 83 -0.93 -7.18 -27.28
C GLU A 83 0.54 -7.40 -27.67
N ASN A 84 1.17 -8.47 -27.20
CA ASN A 84 2.56 -8.85 -27.48
C ASN A 84 2.81 -10.32 -27.13
N GLU A 85 3.97 -10.83 -27.54
CA GLU A 85 4.41 -12.20 -27.25
C GLU A 85 4.50 -12.51 -25.74
N PHE A 86 4.93 -11.55 -24.92
CA PHE A 86 5.02 -11.73 -23.47
C PHE A 86 3.64 -11.92 -22.84
N GLN A 87 2.65 -11.17 -23.33
CA GLN A 87 1.26 -11.31 -22.90
C GLN A 87 0.69 -12.68 -23.31
N GLN A 88 1.00 -13.17 -24.52
CA GLN A 88 0.59 -14.51 -24.97
C GLN A 88 1.18 -15.62 -24.09
N LEU A 89 2.48 -15.51 -23.74
CA LEU A 89 3.15 -16.48 -22.87
C LEU A 89 2.57 -16.46 -21.45
N PHE A 90 2.33 -15.27 -20.89
CA PHE A 90 1.67 -15.12 -19.60
C PHE A 90 0.27 -15.74 -19.60
N VAL A 91 -0.53 -15.47 -20.63
CA VAL A 91 -1.88 -16.02 -20.77
C VAL A 91 -1.85 -17.55 -20.80
N SER A 92 -0.95 -18.14 -21.59
CA SER A 92 -0.77 -19.61 -21.67
C SER A 92 -0.40 -20.21 -20.32
N ASP A 93 0.63 -19.68 -19.65
CA ASP A 93 1.09 -20.20 -18.35
C ASP A 93 0.02 -20.08 -17.26
N TYR A 94 -0.62 -18.90 -17.16
CA TYR A 94 -1.68 -18.66 -16.19
C TYR A 94 -2.84 -19.62 -16.38
N LEU A 95 -3.31 -19.83 -17.62
CA LEU A 95 -4.45 -20.71 -17.91
C LEU A 95 -4.10 -22.19 -17.69
N LEU A 96 -2.92 -22.64 -18.11
CA LEU A 96 -2.44 -24.01 -17.84
C LEU A 96 -2.41 -24.32 -16.34
N SER A 97 -1.93 -23.38 -15.54
CA SER A 97 -1.88 -23.50 -14.08
C SER A 97 -3.29 -23.46 -13.46
N SER A 98 -4.10 -22.47 -13.84
CA SER A 98 -5.42 -22.19 -13.23
C SER A 98 -6.50 -23.20 -13.62
N LEU A 99 -6.38 -23.83 -14.79
CA LEU A 99 -7.34 -24.78 -15.36
C LEU A 99 -6.81 -26.22 -15.37
N LYS A 100 -5.71 -26.51 -14.66
CA LYS A 100 -5.06 -27.83 -14.67
C LYS A 100 -6.02 -29.01 -14.48
N ALA A 101 -6.97 -28.91 -13.55
CA ALA A 101 -7.95 -29.96 -13.31
C ALA A 101 -9.01 -30.06 -14.42
N ASP A 102 -9.46 -28.92 -14.94
CA ASP A 102 -10.48 -28.83 -15.99
C ASP A 102 -9.97 -29.43 -17.32
N ILE A 103 -8.71 -29.14 -17.69
CA ILE A 103 -8.05 -29.60 -18.91
C ILE A 103 -7.93 -31.14 -18.93
N LEU A 104 -7.75 -31.78 -17.77
CA LEU A 104 -7.69 -33.25 -17.68
C LEU A 104 -9.05 -33.91 -17.97
N ALA A 105 -10.15 -33.19 -17.79
CA ALA A 105 -11.49 -33.74 -17.98
C ALA A 105 -12.03 -33.54 -19.41
N HIS A 106 -11.70 -32.42 -20.06
CA HIS A 106 -12.25 -32.04 -21.36
C HIS A 106 -11.47 -30.89 -21.99
N ASN A 107 -11.68 -30.67 -23.29
CA ASN A 107 -11.13 -29.50 -23.97
C ASN A 107 -11.77 -28.21 -23.42
N ILE A 108 -10.91 -27.26 -23.06
CA ILE A 108 -11.32 -25.95 -22.59
C ILE A 108 -11.05 -24.91 -23.66
N THR A 109 -12.07 -24.11 -23.93
CA THR A 109 -12.01 -22.91 -24.78
C THR A 109 -12.23 -21.68 -23.90
N VAL A 110 -11.46 -20.63 -24.17
CA VAL A 110 -11.44 -19.40 -23.38
C VAL A 110 -11.58 -18.19 -24.31
N TRP A 111 -12.57 -17.35 -24.03
CA TRP A 111 -12.74 -16.07 -24.72
C TRP A 111 -11.64 -15.08 -24.36
N THR A 112 -11.22 -14.35 -25.39
CA THR A 112 -10.33 -13.20 -25.31
C THR A 112 -11.06 -11.93 -25.78
N ALA A 113 -10.43 -10.75 -25.68
CA ALA A 113 -11.01 -9.51 -26.19
C ALA A 113 -11.03 -9.41 -27.73
N GLY A 114 -10.33 -10.33 -28.40
CA GLY A 114 -10.17 -10.31 -29.84
C GLY A 114 -11.50 -10.49 -30.56
N HIS A 115 -11.80 -9.60 -31.49
CA HIS A 115 -12.98 -9.68 -32.34
C HIS A 115 -12.74 -9.00 -33.69
N VAL A 116 -13.61 -9.29 -34.65
CA VAL A 116 -13.60 -8.73 -36.00
C VAL A 116 -14.45 -7.47 -36.03
N VAL A 117 -13.91 -6.41 -36.63
CA VAL A 117 -14.65 -5.19 -36.98
C VAL A 117 -14.49 -4.89 -38.47
N LEU A 118 -15.45 -4.16 -39.04
CA LEU A 118 -15.39 -3.73 -40.44
C LEU A 118 -14.68 -2.39 -40.55
N ASN A 119 -13.59 -2.34 -41.31
CA ASN A 119 -12.95 -1.10 -41.76
C ASN A 119 -13.34 -0.86 -43.23
N GLY A 120 -14.48 -0.21 -43.46
CA GLY A 120 -15.10 -0.14 -44.78
C GLY A 120 -15.64 -1.51 -45.20
N SER A 121 -15.04 -2.11 -46.22
CA SER A 121 -15.38 -3.46 -46.71
C SER A 121 -14.43 -4.56 -46.24
N GLU A 122 -13.34 -4.20 -45.55
CA GLU A 122 -12.33 -5.15 -45.09
C GLU A 122 -12.59 -5.56 -43.64
N GLN A 123 -12.49 -6.85 -43.35
CA GLN A 123 -12.49 -7.36 -41.98
C GLN A 123 -11.12 -7.14 -41.36
N VAL A 124 -11.09 -6.50 -40.19
CA VAL A 124 -9.87 -6.30 -39.41
C VAL A 124 -10.06 -6.86 -38.00
N TYR A 125 -9.00 -7.45 -37.47
CA TYR A 125 -8.98 -8.06 -36.15
C TYR A 125 -8.48 -7.05 -35.12
N VAL A 126 -9.23 -6.88 -34.03
CA VAL A 126 -8.94 -5.88 -33.00
C VAL A 126 -9.00 -6.48 -31.61
N TRP A 127 -8.08 -6.03 -30.76
CA TRP A 127 -8.07 -6.34 -29.33
C TRP A 127 -8.71 -5.22 -28.51
N THR A 128 -8.48 -3.98 -28.94
CA THR A 128 -9.08 -2.76 -28.36
C THR A 128 -9.31 -1.74 -29.49
N ARG A 129 -10.02 -0.63 -29.20
CA ARG A 129 -10.31 0.41 -30.20
C ARG A 129 -9.07 0.96 -30.93
N ASN A 130 -7.91 0.93 -30.27
CA ASN A 130 -6.65 1.47 -30.80
C ASN A 130 -5.57 0.39 -31.00
N ASN A 131 -5.89 -0.90 -30.85
CA ASN A 131 -4.93 -1.99 -30.95
C ASN A 131 -5.42 -3.05 -31.95
N TYR A 132 -4.76 -3.08 -33.11
CA TYR A 132 -5.03 -4.03 -34.19
C TYR A 132 -4.17 -5.27 -34.01
N ALA A 133 -4.71 -6.46 -34.28
CA ALA A 133 -3.98 -7.73 -34.15
C ALA A 133 -2.90 -7.94 -35.24
N ASN A 134 -2.54 -6.90 -35.99
CA ASN A 134 -1.75 -6.98 -37.22
C ASN A 134 -0.23 -7.00 -36.94
N GLU A 135 0.19 -6.76 -35.69
CA GLU A 135 1.60 -6.70 -35.30
C GLU A 135 2.18 -8.06 -34.88
N ILE A 136 1.34 -9.08 -34.71
CA ILE A 136 1.73 -10.40 -34.17
C ILE A 136 0.90 -11.52 -34.83
N ASP A 137 1.51 -12.68 -35.09
CA ASP A 137 0.86 -13.82 -35.72
C ASP A 137 0.90 -15.07 -34.84
N PHE A 138 -0.18 -15.30 -34.09
CA PHE A 138 -0.42 -16.53 -33.32
C PHE A 138 -1.63 -17.31 -33.86
N TRP A 139 -2.02 -17.11 -35.11
CA TRP A 139 -3.19 -17.78 -35.68
C TRP A 139 -2.93 -19.26 -35.93
N GLN A 140 -3.92 -20.09 -35.60
CA GLN A 140 -3.86 -21.51 -35.93
C GLN A 140 -3.82 -21.73 -37.46
N ASN A 141 -2.77 -22.37 -37.96
CA ASN A 141 -2.59 -22.79 -39.36
C ASN A 141 -2.76 -21.69 -40.44
N GLY A 142 -2.38 -20.44 -40.15
CA GLY A 142 -2.26 -19.38 -41.17
C GLY A 142 -3.56 -18.99 -41.90
N GLN A 143 -4.72 -19.20 -41.27
CA GLN A 143 -6.09 -18.85 -41.71
C GLN A 143 -6.45 -19.08 -43.19
N SER A 144 -7.13 -20.19 -43.50
CA SER A 144 -7.83 -20.31 -44.80
C SER A 144 -9.34 -20.56 -44.75
N GLN A 145 -9.98 -20.83 -43.61
CA GLN A 145 -11.44 -21.06 -43.55
C GLN A 145 -11.92 -21.30 -42.11
N MET A 146 -12.34 -20.28 -41.37
CA MET A 146 -13.23 -20.47 -40.21
C MET A 146 -14.28 -19.36 -40.17
N THR A 147 -15.49 -19.72 -39.73
CA THR A 147 -16.64 -18.84 -39.62
C THR A 147 -16.71 -18.33 -38.17
N GLY A 148 -16.70 -17.02 -37.96
CA GLY A 148 -16.75 -16.45 -36.62
C GLY A 148 -16.12 -15.07 -36.54
N ASP A 149 -16.64 -14.23 -35.64
CA ASP A 149 -16.21 -12.84 -35.45
C ASP A 149 -15.48 -12.63 -34.11
N CYS A 150 -15.34 -13.67 -33.27
CA CYS A 150 -14.71 -13.58 -31.95
C CYS A 150 -13.54 -14.53 -31.82
N ILE A 151 -12.51 -14.15 -31.04
CA ILE A 151 -11.27 -14.91 -30.88
C ILE A 151 -11.29 -15.67 -29.55
N GLU A 152 -11.15 -16.98 -29.65
CA GLU A 152 -10.90 -17.88 -28.53
C GLU A 152 -9.48 -18.48 -28.59
N ILE A 153 -9.06 -19.02 -27.45
CA ILE A 153 -7.86 -19.85 -27.30
C ILE A 153 -8.25 -21.14 -26.61
N ASP A 154 -7.61 -22.25 -26.95
CA ASP A 154 -8.03 -23.57 -26.47
C ASP A 154 -6.93 -24.34 -25.75
N SER A 155 -7.32 -25.36 -24.99
CA SER A 155 -6.37 -26.19 -24.25
C SER A 155 -5.54 -27.14 -25.13
N GLN A 156 -5.99 -27.43 -26.36
CA GLN A 156 -5.27 -28.32 -27.29
C GLN A 156 -3.96 -27.67 -27.78
N SER A 157 -4.03 -26.39 -28.12
CA SER A 157 -2.89 -25.53 -28.44
C SER A 157 -2.11 -25.09 -27.19
N MET A 158 -2.48 -25.58 -25.99
CA MET A 158 -1.99 -25.07 -24.70
C MET A 158 -2.21 -23.55 -24.55
N PHE A 159 -3.32 -23.06 -25.10
CA PHE A 159 -3.74 -21.67 -25.14
C PHE A 159 -2.74 -20.75 -25.86
N ARG A 160 -2.03 -21.27 -26.87
CA ARG A 160 -1.02 -20.50 -27.62
C ARG A 160 -1.46 -20.09 -29.02
N GLU A 161 -2.57 -20.61 -29.52
CA GLU A 161 -3.06 -20.31 -30.86
C GLU A 161 -4.42 -19.60 -30.78
N TRP A 162 -4.59 -18.60 -31.62
CA TRP A 162 -5.86 -17.87 -31.79
C TRP A 162 -6.76 -18.59 -32.78
N ILE A 163 -8.03 -18.72 -32.42
CA ILE A 163 -9.05 -19.43 -33.19
C ILE A 163 -10.28 -18.53 -33.33
N LEU A 164 -10.82 -18.41 -34.54
CA LEU A 164 -12.09 -17.72 -34.77
C LEU A 164 -13.26 -18.64 -34.43
N ALA A 165 -14.17 -18.12 -33.63
CA ALA A 165 -15.38 -18.82 -33.20
C ALA A 165 -16.61 -17.90 -33.26
N ASN A 166 -17.79 -18.51 -33.19
CA ASN A 166 -19.03 -17.75 -33.18
C ASN A 166 -19.18 -17.08 -31.81
N CYS A 167 -19.38 -15.75 -31.79
CA CYS A 167 -19.53 -15.00 -30.55
C CYS A 167 -20.69 -15.48 -29.64
N SER A 168 -21.63 -16.26 -30.21
CA SER A 168 -22.74 -16.89 -29.50
C SER A 168 -22.36 -18.20 -28.79
N ASP A 169 -21.15 -18.72 -29.00
CA ASP A 169 -20.67 -19.92 -28.33
C ASP A 169 -20.40 -19.66 -26.85
N SER A 170 -20.53 -20.70 -26.04
CA SER A 170 -20.44 -20.60 -24.58
C SER A 170 -19.11 -21.14 -24.04
N ASN A 171 -18.18 -20.24 -23.77
CA ASN A 171 -16.81 -20.55 -23.35
C ASN A 171 -16.49 -19.98 -21.97
N TYR A 172 -15.45 -20.51 -21.33
CA TYR A 172 -14.82 -19.78 -20.22
C TYR A 172 -14.25 -18.46 -20.73
N PHE A 173 -13.89 -17.55 -19.85
CA PHE A 173 -13.40 -16.24 -20.29
C PHE A 173 -12.34 -15.70 -19.35
N PHE A 174 -11.45 -14.89 -19.90
CA PHE A 174 -10.31 -14.36 -19.17
C PHE A 174 -10.39 -12.84 -19.07
N CYS A 175 -10.58 -12.33 -17.86
CA CYS A 175 -10.67 -10.91 -17.60
C CYS A 175 -9.29 -10.32 -17.22
N ARG A 176 -9.07 -9.06 -17.61
CA ARG A 176 -7.97 -8.18 -17.22
C ARG A 176 -8.55 -6.89 -16.66
N ARG A 177 -8.00 -6.36 -15.57
CA ARG A 177 -8.30 -5.00 -15.07
C ARG A 177 -7.02 -4.26 -14.72
N PRO A 178 -6.96 -2.93 -14.82
CA PRO A 178 -5.83 -2.16 -14.32
C PRO A 178 -5.64 -2.42 -12.82
N THR A 179 -4.39 -2.51 -12.39
CA THR A 179 -4.07 -2.70 -10.99
C THR A 179 -4.15 -1.36 -10.24
N GLU A 180 -4.82 -1.35 -9.10
CA GLU A 180 -4.73 -0.23 -8.16
C GLU A 180 -3.40 -0.33 -7.41
N MET A 181 -2.71 0.80 -7.28
CA MET A 181 -1.47 0.92 -6.54
C MET A 181 -1.80 1.42 -5.14
N ASP A 182 -1.46 0.64 -4.12
CA ASP A 182 -1.69 1.03 -2.72
C ASP A 182 -0.38 1.43 -2.07
N GLU A 183 -0.31 2.70 -1.65
CA GLU A 183 0.76 3.20 -0.80
C GLU A 183 0.47 2.77 0.64
N LEU A 184 1.32 1.93 1.22
CA LEU A 184 1.23 1.68 2.66
C LEU A 184 1.81 2.89 3.39
N GLU A 185 0.94 3.72 3.94
CA GLU A 185 1.33 4.81 4.82
C GLU A 185 1.69 4.26 6.21
N ASN A 186 2.96 4.36 6.60
CA ASN A 186 3.39 4.03 7.95
C ASN A 186 3.17 5.24 8.85
N VAL A 187 2.17 5.13 9.73
CA VAL A 187 1.75 6.20 10.63
C VAL A 187 2.15 5.88 12.06
N GLN A 188 2.61 6.90 12.79
CA GLN A 188 2.79 6.88 14.24
C GLN A 188 1.91 7.94 14.90
N CYS A 189 1.49 7.73 16.15
CA CYS A 189 0.61 8.67 16.85
C CYS A 189 1.33 9.49 17.93
N MET A 190 1.34 10.80 17.73
CA MET A 190 1.69 11.78 18.75
C MET A 190 0.47 12.00 19.64
N CYS A 191 0.58 11.71 20.93
CA CYS A 191 -0.59 11.70 21.82
C CYS A 191 -0.80 13.06 22.47
N TYR A 192 -2.08 13.44 22.59
CA TYR A 192 -2.47 14.58 23.42
C TYR A 192 -2.11 14.32 24.89
N ASN A 193 -1.89 15.40 25.64
CA ASN A 193 -1.53 15.33 27.05
C ASN A 193 -2.56 14.51 27.85
N GLY A 194 -2.08 13.57 28.66
CA GLY A 194 -2.92 12.65 29.43
C GLY A 194 -3.22 11.33 28.74
N TYR A 195 -2.76 11.12 27.50
CA TYR A 195 -2.88 9.84 26.79
C TYR A 195 -1.53 9.24 26.40
N ARG A 196 -1.49 7.92 26.21
CA ARG A 196 -0.30 7.14 25.85
C ARG A 196 -0.67 5.89 25.04
N GLY A 197 0.33 5.11 24.67
CA GLY A 197 0.19 3.94 23.82
C GLY A 197 0.56 4.25 22.37
N ARG A 198 0.66 3.21 21.53
CA ARG A 198 1.03 3.36 20.11
C ARG A 198 -0.03 4.13 19.31
N PHE A 199 -1.29 4.04 19.75
CA PHE A 199 -2.45 4.68 19.11
C PHE A 199 -3.15 5.70 20.00
N CYS A 200 -2.51 6.14 21.09
CA CYS A 200 -3.08 7.05 22.08
C CYS A 200 -4.35 6.51 22.76
N ASP A 201 -4.42 5.19 22.90
CA ASP A 201 -5.56 4.41 23.37
C ASP A 201 -5.66 4.33 24.91
N GLN A 202 -4.57 4.67 25.62
CA GLN A 202 -4.48 4.50 27.08
C GLN A 202 -4.50 5.85 27.79
N SER A 203 -5.28 5.97 28.86
CA SER A 203 -5.20 7.12 29.77
C SER A 203 -3.95 7.02 30.64
N SER A 204 -3.26 8.14 30.80
CA SER A 204 -2.15 8.36 31.73
C SER A 204 -2.62 8.98 33.06
N ILE A 205 -3.95 9.16 33.23
CA ILE A 205 -4.59 9.70 34.43
C ILE A 205 -4.93 8.52 35.36
N ASN A 206 -4.46 8.55 36.61
CA ASN A 206 -4.82 7.55 37.61
C ASN A 206 -6.26 7.76 38.15
N GLU A 207 -6.81 6.80 38.91
CA GLU A 207 -8.15 6.88 39.53
C GLU A 207 -8.36 8.12 40.42
N PHE A 208 -7.29 8.82 40.80
CA PHE A 208 -7.30 10.01 41.66
C PHE A 208 -7.16 11.33 40.88
N GLY A 209 -7.20 11.30 39.55
CA GLY A 209 -7.13 12.51 38.72
C GLY A 209 -5.74 13.16 38.66
N ILE A 210 -4.70 12.46 39.13
CA ILE A 210 -3.32 12.92 39.06
C ILE A 210 -2.69 12.35 37.78
N THR A 211 -2.16 13.23 36.94
CA THR A 211 -1.30 12.86 35.82
C THR A 211 -0.02 12.28 36.39
N LEU A 212 0.14 10.94 36.38
CA LEU A 212 1.48 10.36 36.48
C LEU A 212 2.23 10.89 35.27
N GLU A 213 3.35 11.57 35.52
CA GLU A 213 4.28 12.17 34.55
C GLU A 213 3.90 11.81 33.12
N SER A 214 3.30 12.76 32.41
CA SER A 214 3.14 12.64 30.97
C SER A 214 4.51 12.25 30.44
N GLN A 215 4.69 11.00 30.03
CA GLN A 215 5.88 10.59 29.30
C GLN A 215 5.73 11.22 27.92
N CYS A 216 6.01 12.53 27.91
CA CYS A 216 6.02 13.39 26.75
C CYS A 216 7.01 12.80 25.75
N ILE A 217 6.83 13.18 24.49
CA ILE A 217 7.88 12.98 23.51
C ILE A 217 9.15 13.63 24.08
N VAL A 218 10.19 12.81 24.25
CA VAL A 218 11.52 13.26 24.68
C VAL A 218 12.37 13.48 23.44
N CYS A 219 13.18 14.53 23.49
CA CYS A 219 14.03 14.96 22.40
C CYS A 219 15.47 14.65 22.76
N ALA A 220 16.20 14.02 21.83
CA ALA A 220 17.62 13.80 21.94
C ALA A 220 18.31 14.26 20.66
N ASP A 221 19.42 14.99 20.79
CA ASP A 221 20.10 15.59 19.64
C ASP A 221 21.15 14.66 19.04
N ASN A 222 21.91 13.93 19.85
CA ASN A 222 23.00 13.06 19.38
C ASN A 222 23.14 11.72 20.12
N GLU A 223 22.89 11.74 21.43
CA GLU A 223 22.95 10.57 22.30
C GLU A 223 21.82 10.60 23.32
N PHE A 224 21.45 9.44 23.85
CA PHE A 224 20.56 9.35 25.00
C PHE A 224 20.80 8.05 25.78
N GLU A 225 20.26 8.05 27.00
CA GLU A 225 20.24 6.90 27.88
C GLU A 225 18.86 6.78 28.53
N PHE A 226 18.33 5.56 28.59
CA PHE A 226 17.05 5.26 29.22
C PHE A 226 17.15 3.95 30.01
N SER A 227 16.68 3.97 31.27
CA SER A 227 16.75 2.82 32.16
C SER A 227 15.43 2.58 32.87
N CYS A 228 15.07 1.31 33.02
CA CYS A 228 13.89 0.86 33.73
C CYS A 228 14.23 0.29 35.11
N PRO A 229 13.32 0.42 36.11
CA PRO A 229 13.47 -0.23 37.40
C PRO A 229 13.58 -1.76 37.31
N ASN A 230 14.20 -2.37 38.32
CA ASN A 230 14.38 -3.83 38.39
C ASN A 230 13.05 -4.58 38.21
N GLY A 231 13.06 -5.59 37.34
CA GLY A 231 11.88 -6.41 37.02
C GLY A 231 10.96 -5.80 35.95
N SER A 232 11.32 -4.64 35.39
CA SER A 232 10.64 -4.05 34.24
C SER A 232 11.58 -3.90 33.04
N SER A 233 10.99 -3.87 31.86
CA SER A 233 11.65 -3.77 30.57
C SER A 233 11.11 -2.59 29.78
N ILE A 234 11.95 -2.02 28.93
CA ILE A 234 11.61 -0.91 28.04
C ILE A 234 10.63 -1.40 26.97
N TYR A 235 9.61 -0.59 26.74
CA TYR A 235 8.64 -0.72 25.65
C TYR A 235 8.63 0.58 24.85
N VAL A 236 8.86 0.49 23.55
CA VAL A 236 8.95 1.64 22.65
C VAL A 236 7.58 1.91 22.01
N ASP A 237 6.95 3.04 22.32
CA ASP A 237 5.65 3.41 21.74
C ASP A 237 5.79 4.25 20.46
N PHE A 238 6.83 5.09 20.37
CA PHE A 238 7.03 6.07 19.31
C PHE A 238 8.50 6.37 19.14
N ALA A 239 8.97 6.51 17.89
CA ALA A 239 10.23 7.18 17.60
C ALA A 239 10.27 7.77 16.19
N ALA A 240 10.83 8.97 16.06
CA ALA A 240 10.97 9.70 14.83
C ALA A 240 12.28 10.49 14.83
N TYR A 241 13.20 10.13 13.93
CA TYR A 241 14.47 10.81 13.73
C TYR A 241 14.38 11.73 12.52
N GLY A 242 14.55 13.03 12.72
CA GLY A 242 14.45 14.05 11.66
C GLY A 242 13.88 15.38 12.17
N ASN A 243 13.14 16.09 11.33
CA ASN A 243 12.46 17.35 11.64
C ASN A 243 10.94 17.20 11.45
N ILE A 244 10.18 17.28 12.53
CA ILE A 244 8.72 17.04 12.54
C ILE A 244 7.92 18.37 12.50
N GLY A 245 8.57 19.49 12.19
CA GLY A 245 7.88 20.80 12.06
C GLY A 245 7.26 21.30 13.38
N THR A 246 6.62 22.46 13.34
CA THR A 246 6.13 23.19 14.53
C THR A 246 4.73 22.80 15.01
N SER A 247 4.20 21.64 14.61
CA SER A 247 2.93 21.18 15.19
C SER A 247 3.05 20.85 16.68
N ASN A 248 4.27 20.74 17.22
CA ASN A 248 4.53 20.71 18.66
C ASN A 248 5.94 21.26 19.00
N GLN A 249 6.01 22.44 19.62
CA GLN A 249 7.23 23.11 20.15
C GLN A 249 7.91 22.35 21.32
N LEU A 250 7.87 21.01 21.36
CA LEU A 250 8.40 20.25 22.49
C LEU A 250 9.94 20.19 22.51
N CYS A 251 10.59 20.22 21.34
CA CYS A 251 12.04 20.05 21.20
C CYS A 251 12.81 21.31 20.79
N LEU A 252 12.13 22.42 20.48
CA LEU A 252 12.75 23.67 20.03
C LEU A 252 12.72 24.72 21.13
N ILE A 253 13.53 24.54 22.17
CA ILE A 253 13.91 25.66 23.05
C ILE A 253 15.42 25.62 23.29
N SER A 254 16.18 26.21 22.37
CA SER A 254 17.26 27.12 22.74
C SER A 254 17.66 28.01 21.54
N THR A 255 17.41 29.31 21.71
CA THR A 255 17.79 30.47 20.89
C THR A 255 16.77 30.99 19.85
N PRO A 256 16.38 32.29 19.94
CA PRO A 256 15.61 32.96 18.90
C PRO A 256 16.57 33.37 17.78
N LEU A 257 16.70 32.54 16.75
CA LEU A 257 17.30 32.96 15.50
C LEU A 257 16.17 33.25 14.53
N GLU A 258 15.96 34.55 14.27
CA GLU A 258 15.22 35.04 13.11
C GLU A 258 15.91 34.52 11.84
N VAL A 259 15.54 33.32 11.39
CA VAL A 259 15.95 32.83 10.08
C VAL A 259 14.69 32.80 9.22
N ASN A 260 14.63 33.77 8.28
CA ASN A 260 13.78 33.70 7.11
C ASN A 260 14.19 32.48 6.27
N VAL A 261 13.68 31.29 6.62
CA VAL A 261 13.77 30.10 5.77
C VAL A 261 12.38 29.80 5.25
N THR A 262 12.24 29.96 3.94
CA THR A 262 11.10 29.54 3.15
C THR A 262 11.04 28.01 3.09
N VAL A 263 9.90 27.44 3.51
CA VAL A 263 9.42 26.05 3.34
C VAL A 263 10.01 24.97 4.28
N TRP A 264 9.38 24.91 5.44
CA TRP A 264 9.05 23.84 6.39
C TRP A 264 8.80 22.45 5.74
N GLU A 265 9.84 21.75 5.28
CA GLU A 265 9.72 20.32 4.95
C GLU A 265 9.81 19.48 6.23
N GLU A 266 8.71 18.83 6.60
CA GLU A 266 8.72 17.75 7.57
C GLU A 266 9.47 16.54 6.96
N CYS A 267 10.46 16.03 7.67
CA CYS A 267 11.29 14.92 7.23
C CYS A 267 11.52 13.98 8.40
N VAL A 268 11.18 12.71 8.22
CA VAL A 268 11.33 11.66 9.25
C VAL A 268 11.96 10.45 8.60
N HIS A 269 12.96 9.87 9.24
CA HIS A 269 13.58 8.65 8.76
C HIS A 269 12.58 7.47 8.86
N PRO A 270 12.32 6.74 7.76
CA PRO A 270 11.29 5.69 7.70
C PRO A 270 11.48 4.60 8.75
N SER A 271 12.73 4.24 9.03
CA SER A 271 13.08 3.16 9.96
C SER A 271 13.12 3.57 11.44
N SER A 272 12.84 4.84 11.78
CA SER A 272 13.04 5.39 13.14
C SER A 272 12.47 4.49 14.25
N LEU A 273 11.19 4.16 14.17
CA LEU A 273 10.52 3.32 15.18
C LEU A 273 11.12 1.92 15.25
N GLN A 274 11.33 1.29 14.10
CA GLN A 274 11.82 -0.10 14.07
C GLN A 274 13.26 -0.20 14.58
N THR A 275 14.10 0.79 14.28
CA THR A 275 15.46 0.89 14.82
C THR A 275 15.42 0.97 16.35
N MET A 276 14.57 1.85 16.90
CA MET A 276 14.46 2.01 18.35
C MET A 276 13.88 0.76 19.05
N ILE A 277 12.89 0.11 18.44
CA ILE A 277 12.39 -1.19 18.90
C ILE A 277 13.52 -2.21 18.92
N SER A 278 14.29 -2.34 17.83
CA SER A 278 15.38 -3.31 17.74
C SER A 278 16.46 -3.09 18.79
N MET A 279 16.72 -1.84 19.18
CA MET A 279 17.80 -1.49 20.10
C MET A 279 17.37 -1.53 21.56
N CYS A 280 16.15 -1.11 21.88
CA CYS A 280 15.73 -0.88 23.27
C CYS A 280 14.65 -1.85 23.77
N GLN A 281 13.82 -2.41 22.89
CA GLN A 281 12.65 -3.19 23.32
C GLN A 281 13.06 -4.40 24.15
N GLY A 282 12.40 -4.58 25.31
CA GLY A 282 12.61 -5.75 26.18
C GLY A 282 13.84 -5.66 27.10
N HIS A 283 14.77 -4.73 26.83
CA HIS A 283 15.93 -4.49 27.69
C HIS A 283 15.55 -3.65 28.92
N SER A 284 16.31 -3.75 30.01
CA SER A 284 16.14 -2.89 31.20
C SER A 284 16.90 -1.57 31.10
N HIS A 285 17.82 -1.46 30.15
CA HIS A 285 18.68 -0.31 29.92
C HIS A 285 18.98 -0.19 28.42
N CYS A 286 18.86 1.01 27.86
CA CYS A 286 19.18 1.32 26.47
C CYS A 286 19.99 2.61 26.40
N GLN A 287 21.14 2.55 25.72
CA GLN A 287 22.01 3.69 25.51
C GLN A 287 22.40 3.77 24.04
N ILE A 288 22.27 4.96 23.45
CA ILE A 288 22.71 5.24 22.09
C ILE A 288 23.64 6.44 22.15
N THR A 289 24.87 6.29 21.66
CA THR A 289 25.93 7.30 21.74
C THR A 289 26.15 8.07 20.44
N ASN A 290 25.54 7.62 19.33
CA ASN A 290 25.65 8.30 18.03
C ASN A 290 24.49 7.91 17.10
N PHE A 291 23.54 8.83 16.87
CA PHE A 291 22.43 8.59 15.95
C PHE A 291 22.84 8.43 14.48
N GLN A 292 23.89 9.09 14.02
CA GLN A 292 24.37 9.00 12.64
C GLN A 292 24.85 7.59 12.29
N SER A 293 25.31 6.81 13.27
CA SER A 293 25.64 5.39 13.07
C SER A 293 24.42 4.49 12.86
N LEU A 294 23.27 4.87 13.43
CA LEU A 294 22.01 4.14 13.31
C LEU A 294 21.17 4.59 12.12
N PHE A 295 21.37 5.84 11.69
CA PHE A 295 20.68 6.48 10.57
C PHE A 295 21.72 7.05 9.60
N PRO A 296 22.36 6.20 8.78
CA PRO A 296 23.43 6.64 7.87
C PRO A 296 22.92 7.53 6.74
N GLU A 297 21.66 7.38 6.35
CA GLU A 297 20.99 8.23 5.37
C GLU A 297 20.31 9.39 6.09
N ASN A 298 20.68 10.63 5.75
CA ASN A 298 20.03 11.81 6.31
C ASN A 298 18.65 11.98 5.65
N PRO A 299 17.53 11.88 6.39
CA PRO A 299 16.19 12.01 5.83
C PRO A 299 15.84 13.45 5.41
N CYS A 300 16.64 14.43 5.84
CA CYS A 300 16.36 15.85 5.70
C CYS A 300 17.40 16.55 4.80
N LEU A 301 17.03 17.73 4.29
CA LEU A 301 18.00 18.59 3.58
C LEU A 301 19.16 18.96 4.51
N PRO A 302 20.40 19.15 4.00
CA PRO A 302 21.60 19.33 4.83
C PRO A 302 21.57 20.47 5.85
N THR A 303 20.75 21.49 5.63
CA THR A 303 20.60 22.66 6.50
C THR A 303 19.50 22.51 7.55
N THR A 304 18.78 21.39 7.55
CA THR A 304 17.65 21.14 8.43
C THR A 304 18.12 20.58 9.75
N PRO A 305 17.72 21.14 10.91
CA PRO A 305 18.03 20.53 12.20
C PRO A 305 17.33 19.18 12.32
N ILE A 306 18.06 18.16 12.75
CA ILE A 306 17.54 16.80 12.97
C ILE A 306 17.61 16.46 14.45
N THR A 307 16.55 15.86 14.97
CA THR A 307 16.47 15.42 16.37
C THR A 307 15.81 14.05 16.43
N LEU A 308 16.15 13.25 17.44
CA LEU A 308 15.39 12.04 17.76
C LEU A 308 14.29 12.40 18.75
N GLN A 309 13.05 12.26 18.31
CA GLN A 309 11.87 12.32 19.15
C GLN A 309 11.43 10.91 19.52
N TYR A 310 11.28 10.58 20.80
CA TYR A 310 10.88 9.23 21.22
C TYR A 310 9.94 9.23 22.43
N ARG A 311 9.13 8.17 22.55
CA ARG A 311 8.31 7.87 23.74
C ARG A 311 8.48 6.40 24.11
N MET A 312 8.97 6.16 25.31
CA MET A 312 9.21 4.82 25.86
C MET A 312 8.63 4.69 27.27
N ARG A 313 8.28 3.47 27.65
CA ARG A 313 7.72 3.15 28.97
C ARG A 313 8.36 1.90 29.56
N CYS A 314 8.30 1.76 30.88
CA CYS A 314 8.72 0.55 31.56
C CYS A 314 7.52 -0.35 31.82
N LEU A 315 7.56 -1.58 31.33
CA LEU A 315 6.55 -2.61 31.57
C LEU A 315 7.15 -3.75 32.39
N PHE A 316 6.46 -4.17 33.45
CA PHE A 316 6.83 -5.40 34.16
C PHE A 316 6.54 -6.62 33.28
N SER A 317 7.37 -7.65 33.37
CA SER A 317 7.31 -8.84 32.50
C SER A 317 5.93 -9.51 32.42
N LEU A 318 5.15 -9.45 33.51
CA LEU A 318 3.77 -9.98 33.57
C LEU A 318 2.78 -9.26 32.63
N PHE A 319 3.03 -7.99 32.28
CA PHE A 319 2.17 -7.19 31.39
C PHE A 319 2.55 -7.29 29.91
N ILE A 320 3.73 -7.83 29.58
CA ILE A 320 4.18 -7.99 28.19
C ILE A 320 3.33 -9.05 27.48
N ILE A 321 2.92 -10.11 28.19
CA ILE A 321 2.11 -11.21 27.65
C ILE A 321 0.70 -10.73 27.27
N SER A 322 0.09 -9.83 28.04
CA SER A 322 -1.24 -9.26 27.73
C SER A 322 -1.20 -8.31 26.52
N VAL A 323 -0.13 -7.53 26.35
CA VAL A 323 -0.02 -6.57 25.22
C VAL A 323 0.32 -7.26 23.90
N ILE A 324 1.11 -8.34 23.91
CA ILE A 324 1.38 -9.14 22.70
C ILE A 324 0.11 -9.87 22.22
N THR A 325 -0.69 -10.39 23.15
CA THR A 325 -1.94 -11.09 22.82
C THR A 325 -3.02 -10.16 22.26
N GLU A 326 -3.11 -8.90 22.72
CA GLU A 326 -4.03 -7.91 22.15
C GLU A 326 -3.62 -7.42 20.74
N ASN A 327 -2.32 -7.26 20.48
CA ASN A 327 -1.82 -6.82 19.16
C ASN A 327 -1.95 -7.89 18.08
N LEU A 328 -1.90 -9.18 18.43
CA LEU A 328 -2.14 -10.29 17.49
C LEU A 328 -3.60 -10.42 17.04
N ILE A 329 -4.54 -9.74 17.71
CA ILE A 329 -5.98 -9.79 17.40
C ILE A 329 -6.39 -8.63 16.45
N ARG A 330 -5.55 -7.62 16.26
CA ARG A 330 -5.86 -6.41 15.48
C ARG A 330 -5.05 -6.23 14.17
N ILE A 331 -4.36 -7.25 13.70
CA ILE A 331 -3.69 -7.26 12.37
C ILE A 331 -4.57 -8.01 11.37
#